data_AF-A0AAD5LAE1-F1
#
_entry.id   AF-A0AAD5LAE1-F1
#
_cell.length_a   1.000
_cell.length_b   1.000
_cell.length_c   1.000
_cell.angle_alpha   90.00
_cell.angle_beta   90.00
_cell.angle_gamma   90.00
#
_symmetry.space_group_name_H-M   'P 1'
#
loop_
_entity.id
_entity.type
_entity.pdbx_description
1 polymer ?
#
loop_
_entity_poly.entity_id
_entity_poly.type
_entity_poly.pdbx_seq_one_letter_code
_entity_poly.pdbx_strand_id
1 'polypeptide(L)'
;MMRLWSSSKSARDDDDDVDSLELTDLDLESGGSLSLSPASSASPHHALAIGRSLAEERRREERALVLKYDTRELKRGEAWFIIESSWLDAWMAYILSEDDPDCPVVRPGPLTNYSLFDPKEYCLKKGLEATKHYRGVNPMVYSLYAELYGTAGAKPIARWTLDIYATPVMIDDVREMLRAPELKARVEVQELNDRYDVVERPDRSRSEGFLYRCCCRCEYLIPCLGFLLGKGPTYRSEMDDDDDGGARKKRKKRSKRKKKKKKRTYGDDDDDDDDDSSSGEDESETRGLLG
;
A
#
# COMPACT_ATOMS: atom_id res chain seq x y z
N MET A 1 5.48 -9.24 -20.95
CA MET A 1 4.05 -9.16 -21.31
C MET A 1 3.22 -9.51 -20.09
N MET A 2 2.53 -8.54 -19.48
CA MET A 2 1.42 -8.88 -18.55
C MET A 2 0.41 -9.65 -19.39
N ARG A 3 0.10 -10.89 -18.98
CA ARG A 3 -0.80 -11.77 -19.73
C ARG A 3 -2.10 -11.02 -19.97
N LEU A 4 -2.31 -10.62 -21.23
CA LEU A 4 -3.58 -10.11 -21.71
C LEU A 4 -4.65 -11.08 -21.21
N TRP A 5 -5.57 -10.52 -20.45
CA TRP A 5 -6.69 -11.21 -19.84
C TRP A 5 -7.57 -11.70 -20.98
N SER A 6 -7.26 -12.88 -21.53
CA SER A 6 -8.17 -13.61 -22.38
C SER A 6 -9.35 -13.98 -21.54
N SER A 7 -10.48 -13.38 -21.89
CA SER A 7 -11.80 -13.75 -21.44
C SER A 7 -11.99 -15.25 -21.74
N SER A 8 -12.02 -16.09 -20.71
CA SER A 8 -12.44 -17.48 -20.85
C SER A 8 -13.91 -17.50 -21.21
N LYS A 9 -14.21 -17.38 -22.51
CA LYS A 9 -15.48 -17.83 -23.08
C LYS A 9 -15.49 -19.35 -22.95
N SER A 10 -16.34 -19.86 -22.07
CA SER A 10 -16.78 -21.25 -22.13
C SER A 10 -17.55 -21.45 -23.43
N ALA A 11 -16.89 -22.01 -24.44
CA ALA A 11 -17.52 -22.48 -25.65
C ALA A 11 -16.97 -23.89 -25.93
N ARG A 12 -17.85 -24.84 -25.60
CA ARG A 12 -18.18 -26.08 -26.30
C ARG A 12 -17.10 -26.78 -27.14
N ASP A 13 -16.98 -28.06 -26.82
CA ASP A 13 -16.53 -29.19 -27.61
C ASP A 13 -16.54 -28.95 -29.12
N ASP A 14 -15.38 -29.14 -29.74
CA ASP A 14 -15.24 -29.77 -31.05
C ASP A 14 -13.86 -30.47 -31.05
N ASP A 15 -13.93 -31.80 -31.04
CA ASP A 15 -12.84 -32.72 -31.33
C ASP A 15 -12.33 -32.48 -32.75
N ASP A 16 -11.02 -32.28 -32.92
CA ASP A 16 -10.34 -32.56 -34.19
C ASP A 16 -8.88 -32.93 -33.93
N ASP A 17 -8.62 -34.23 -34.12
CA ASP A 17 -7.32 -34.85 -34.37
C ASP A 17 -6.52 -34.11 -35.45
N VAL A 18 -5.25 -33.76 -35.19
CA VAL A 18 -4.20 -33.74 -36.22
C VAL A 18 -2.78 -33.69 -35.63
N ASP A 19 -2.01 -34.68 -36.06
CA ASP A 19 -0.56 -34.75 -36.29
C ASP A 19 0.43 -34.55 -35.14
N SER A 20 0.87 -35.71 -34.62
CA SER A 20 2.26 -36.02 -34.29
C SER A 20 3.26 -35.36 -35.22
N LEU A 21 4.06 -34.44 -34.69
CA LEU A 21 5.37 -34.14 -35.23
C LEU A 21 6.43 -34.37 -34.16
N GLU A 22 7.27 -35.37 -34.45
CA GLU A 22 8.56 -35.63 -33.82
C GLU A 22 9.35 -34.34 -33.63
N LEU A 23 9.72 -34.05 -32.39
CA LEU A 23 10.74 -33.07 -32.06
C LEU A 23 11.93 -33.84 -31.50
N THR A 24 12.92 -33.97 -32.37
CA THR A 24 14.21 -34.62 -32.19
C THR A 24 15.01 -34.01 -31.04
N ASP A 25 15.56 -34.90 -30.22
CA ASP A 25 16.68 -34.66 -29.30
C ASP A 25 17.81 -33.90 -29.99
N LEU A 26 18.20 -32.77 -29.40
CA LEU A 26 19.51 -32.17 -29.60
C LEU A 26 20.20 -32.08 -28.25
N ASP A 27 21.03 -33.10 -28.02
CA ASP A 27 22.16 -33.09 -27.10
C ASP A 27 23.05 -31.85 -27.34
N LEU A 28 23.21 -31.03 -26.31
CA LEU A 28 24.36 -30.13 -26.23
C LEU A 28 24.92 -30.15 -24.80
N GLU A 29 25.69 -31.20 -24.55
CA GLU A 29 26.71 -31.19 -23.50
C GLU A 29 27.75 -30.11 -23.83
N SER A 30 27.87 -29.10 -22.97
CA SER A 30 29.09 -28.30 -22.89
C SER A 30 29.38 -27.97 -21.44
N GLY A 31 30.21 -28.83 -20.85
CA GLY A 31 30.81 -28.62 -19.54
C GLY A 31 31.75 -27.42 -19.56
N GLY A 32 31.39 -26.38 -18.83
CA GLY A 32 32.23 -25.23 -18.51
C GLY A 32 32.42 -25.11 -17.01
N SER A 33 33.31 -25.92 -16.45
CA SER A 33 33.84 -25.73 -15.10
C SER A 33 34.76 -24.51 -15.08
N LEU A 34 34.28 -23.39 -14.55
CA LEU A 34 35.13 -22.28 -14.12
C LEU A 34 34.78 -21.92 -12.67
N SER A 35 35.57 -22.45 -11.76
CA SER A 35 35.69 -21.92 -10.41
C SER A 35 36.32 -20.52 -10.47
N LEU A 36 35.60 -19.51 -10.00
CA LEU A 36 36.18 -18.24 -9.57
C LEU A 36 35.61 -17.86 -8.20
N SER A 37 36.55 -17.68 -7.28
CA SER A 37 36.41 -17.36 -5.86
C SER A 37 35.64 -16.07 -5.57
N PRO A 38 35.17 -15.87 -4.32
CA PRO A 38 34.35 -14.74 -3.94
C PRO A 38 35.25 -13.53 -3.63
N ALA A 39 35.08 -12.46 -4.40
CA ALA A 39 35.67 -11.18 -4.08
C ALA A 39 34.68 -10.06 -4.34
N SER A 40 34.61 -9.18 -3.34
CA SER A 40 34.13 -7.80 -3.40
C SER A 40 32.61 -7.60 -3.26
N SER A 41 32.29 -7.02 -2.11
CA SER A 41 31.16 -6.14 -1.83
C SER A 41 31.08 -4.97 -2.83
N ALA A 42 30.77 -5.28 -4.09
CA ALA A 42 30.43 -4.28 -5.08
C ALA A 42 29.06 -3.71 -4.71
N SER A 43 29.08 -2.47 -4.21
CA SER A 43 27.89 -1.68 -3.95
C SER A 43 26.99 -1.66 -5.20
N PRO A 44 25.66 -1.82 -5.12
CA PRO A 44 24.78 -2.08 -6.27
C PRO A 44 24.65 -0.92 -7.29
N HIS A 45 25.42 0.16 -7.15
CA HIS A 45 25.10 1.48 -7.69
C HIS A 45 25.67 1.80 -9.07
N HIS A 46 26.30 0.88 -9.81
CA HIS A 46 26.97 1.26 -11.07
C HIS A 46 26.84 0.30 -12.25
N ALA A 47 25.66 -0.30 -12.40
CA ALA A 47 25.25 -0.89 -13.68
C ALA A 47 23.95 -0.23 -14.14
N LEU A 48 23.97 1.10 -14.34
CA LEU A 48 23.01 1.72 -15.25
C LEU A 48 23.22 1.03 -16.60
N ALA A 49 22.28 0.17 -16.98
CA ALA A 49 22.29 -0.49 -18.26
C ALA A 49 22.43 0.61 -19.33
N ILE A 50 23.50 0.53 -20.11
CA ILE A 50 23.90 1.50 -21.13
C ILE A 50 22.66 1.80 -22.00
N GLY A 51 22.01 2.94 -21.77
CA GLY A 51 20.88 3.44 -22.56
C GLY A 51 19.55 3.72 -21.86
N ARG A 52 19.33 3.33 -20.58
CA ARG A 52 18.06 3.63 -19.89
C ARG A 52 18.16 4.82 -18.95
N SER A 53 17.10 5.64 -18.92
CA SER A 53 17.04 6.76 -17.98
C SER A 53 16.68 6.26 -16.57
N LEU A 54 17.10 7.01 -15.55
CA LEU A 54 16.72 6.75 -14.16
C LEU A 54 15.21 6.74 -13.95
N ALA A 55 14.47 7.57 -14.69
CA ALA A 55 13.01 7.61 -14.62
C ALA A 55 12.38 6.32 -15.16
N GLU A 56 12.92 5.77 -16.25
CA GLU A 56 12.49 4.48 -16.80
C GLU A 56 12.78 3.33 -15.82
N GLU A 57 13.94 3.34 -15.16
CA GLU A 57 14.29 2.36 -14.14
C GLU A 57 13.34 2.40 -12.95
N ARG A 58 13.04 3.61 -12.46
CA ARG A 58 12.05 3.82 -11.39
C ARG A 58 10.67 3.25 -11.78
N ARG A 59 10.17 3.55 -12.98
CA ARG A 59 8.86 3.03 -13.45
C ARG A 59 8.83 1.50 -13.54
N ARG A 60 9.94 0.90 -14.00
CA ARG A 60 10.11 -0.56 -14.07
C ARG A 60 10.04 -1.19 -12.68
N GLU A 61 10.68 -0.57 -11.69
CA GLU A 61 10.64 -1.03 -10.31
C GLU A 61 9.29 -0.81 -9.64
N GLU A 62 8.61 0.33 -9.88
CA GLU A 62 7.23 0.56 -9.44
C GLU A 62 6.31 -0.56 -9.95
N ARG A 63 6.42 -0.90 -11.24
CA ARG A 63 5.69 -2.02 -11.84
C ARG A 63 6.03 -3.36 -11.19
N ALA A 64 7.31 -3.64 -10.97
CA ALA A 64 7.75 -4.90 -10.38
C ALA A 64 7.24 -5.04 -8.94
N LEU A 65 7.26 -3.95 -8.17
CA LEU A 65 6.75 -3.89 -6.81
C LEU A 65 5.24 -4.18 -6.75
N VAL A 66 4.44 -3.56 -7.63
CA VAL A 66 3.00 -3.84 -7.68
C VAL A 66 2.73 -5.29 -8.10
N LEU A 67 3.41 -5.78 -9.14
CA LEU A 67 3.24 -7.16 -9.62
C LEU A 67 3.64 -8.23 -8.59
N LYS A 68 4.64 -7.96 -7.75
CA LYS A 68 5.04 -8.83 -6.63
C LYS A 68 3.87 -9.15 -5.68
N TYR A 69 2.92 -8.22 -5.55
CA TYR A 69 1.78 -8.32 -4.65
C TYR A 69 0.44 -8.53 -5.36
N ASP A 70 0.40 -8.51 -6.69
CA ASP A 70 -0.83 -8.69 -7.48
C ASP A 70 -1.24 -10.17 -7.54
N THR A 71 -1.82 -10.65 -6.45
CA THR A 71 -2.41 -11.98 -6.33
C THR A 71 -3.89 -11.94 -6.64
N ARG A 72 -4.38 -12.98 -7.34
CA ARG A 72 -5.81 -13.18 -7.64
C ARG A 72 -6.60 -13.77 -6.46
N GLU A 73 -5.89 -14.27 -5.47
CA GLU A 73 -6.47 -14.89 -4.28
C GLU A 73 -6.48 -13.88 -3.13
N LEU A 74 -7.61 -13.80 -2.44
CA LEU A 74 -7.77 -13.07 -1.19
C LEU A 74 -7.62 -14.01 0.00
N LYS A 75 -7.01 -13.54 1.07
CA LYS A 75 -6.97 -14.31 2.32
C LYS A 75 -8.35 -14.29 2.98
N ARG A 76 -8.57 -15.24 3.90
CA ARG A 76 -9.80 -15.28 4.71
C ARG A 76 -9.96 -13.96 5.47
N GLY A 77 -11.10 -13.29 5.25
CA GLY A 77 -11.41 -12.01 5.89
C GLY A 77 -10.89 -10.78 5.14
N GLU A 78 -10.30 -10.94 3.95
CA GLU A 78 -9.98 -9.82 3.06
C GLU A 78 -11.13 -9.52 2.08
N ALA A 79 -11.10 -8.32 1.52
CA ALA A 79 -12.07 -7.83 0.56
C ALA A 79 -11.38 -7.24 -0.67
N TRP A 80 -12.12 -7.15 -1.78
CA TRP A 80 -11.68 -6.46 -2.99
C TRP A 80 -11.79 -4.95 -2.80
N PHE A 81 -10.77 -4.23 -3.24
CA PHE A 81 -10.72 -2.77 -3.30
C PHE A 81 -10.95 -2.31 -4.73
N ILE A 82 -11.99 -1.52 -4.94
CA ILE A 82 -12.41 -1.07 -6.26
C ILE A 82 -11.67 0.21 -6.67
N ILE A 83 -11.06 0.17 -7.85
CA ILE A 83 -10.37 1.29 -8.49
C ILE A 83 -10.98 1.51 -9.88
N GLU A 84 -11.22 2.76 -10.26
CA GLU A 84 -11.69 3.10 -11.61
C GLU A 84 -10.68 2.68 -12.70
N SER A 85 -11.18 2.13 -13.81
CA SER A 85 -10.33 1.66 -14.91
C SER A 85 -9.55 2.81 -15.56
N SER A 86 -10.13 4.00 -15.66
CA SER A 86 -9.46 5.17 -16.27
C SER A 86 -8.14 5.53 -15.58
N TRP A 87 -8.10 5.45 -14.25
CA TRP A 87 -6.88 5.70 -13.50
C TRP A 87 -5.86 4.58 -13.69
N LEU A 88 -6.31 3.32 -13.69
CA LEU A 88 -5.44 2.17 -13.95
C LEU A 88 -4.87 2.18 -15.37
N ASP A 89 -5.65 2.61 -16.36
CA ASP A 89 -5.19 2.75 -17.74
C ASP A 89 -4.11 3.84 -17.86
N ALA A 90 -4.28 4.97 -17.17
CA ALA A 90 -3.26 6.02 -17.08
C ALA A 90 -1.99 5.52 -16.36
N TRP A 91 -2.15 4.73 -15.29
CA TRP A 91 -1.02 4.11 -14.61
C TRP A 91 -0.29 3.11 -15.51
N MET A 92 -1.03 2.25 -16.20
CA MET A 92 -0.48 1.30 -17.16
C MET A 92 0.27 1.99 -18.30
N ALA A 93 -0.28 3.08 -18.85
CA ALA A 93 0.40 3.89 -19.87
C ALA A 93 1.71 4.46 -19.33
N TYR A 94 1.71 4.97 -18.10
CA TYR A 94 2.91 5.48 -17.43
C TYR A 94 3.97 4.39 -17.21
N ILE A 95 3.63 3.26 -16.59
CA ILE A 95 4.64 2.22 -16.28
C ILE A 95 5.16 1.48 -17.52
N LEU A 96 4.46 1.56 -18.65
CA LEU A 96 4.87 0.97 -19.93
C LEU A 96 5.53 1.97 -20.87
N SER A 97 5.47 3.27 -20.59
CA SER A 97 6.06 4.27 -21.47
C SER A 97 7.59 4.26 -21.39
N GLU A 98 8.21 4.34 -22.56
CA GLU A 98 9.63 4.61 -22.74
C GLU A 98 9.84 6.14 -22.75
N ASP A 99 11.03 6.61 -22.40
CA ASP A 99 11.31 8.04 -22.42
C ASP A 99 11.49 8.52 -23.86
N ASP A 100 10.45 9.15 -24.40
CA ASP A 100 10.43 9.77 -25.72
C ASP A 100 10.47 11.30 -25.57
N PRO A 101 11.46 12.00 -26.17
CA PRO A 101 11.50 13.47 -26.13
C PRO A 101 10.28 14.15 -26.77
N ASP A 102 9.64 13.50 -27.74
CA ASP A 102 8.47 14.04 -28.45
C ASP A 102 7.14 13.74 -27.75
N CYS A 103 7.12 12.74 -26.85
CA CYS A 103 5.94 12.32 -26.11
C CYS A 103 6.22 12.25 -24.60
N PRO A 104 5.99 13.33 -23.84
CA PRO A 104 6.32 13.36 -22.42
C PRO A 104 5.48 12.34 -21.64
N VAL A 105 6.18 11.53 -20.84
CA VAL A 105 5.57 10.54 -19.96
C VAL A 105 4.76 11.23 -18.86
N VAL A 106 3.45 10.97 -18.84
CA VAL A 106 2.54 11.57 -17.85
C VAL A 106 2.32 10.59 -16.69
N ARG A 107 2.70 11.00 -15.47
CA ARG A 107 2.42 10.24 -14.25
C ARG A 107 0.90 10.24 -13.98
N PRO A 108 0.28 9.10 -13.64
CA PRO A 108 -1.11 9.09 -13.19
C PRO A 108 -1.17 9.95 -11.94
N GLY A 109 -2.09 10.90 -11.90
CA GLY A 109 -2.28 11.73 -10.71
C GLY A 109 -2.69 10.89 -9.49
N PRO A 110 -3.05 11.53 -8.37
CA PRO A 110 -3.48 10.81 -7.18
C PRO A 110 -4.64 9.86 -7.46
N LEU A 111 -4.68 8.72 -6.76
CA LEU A 111 -5.73 7.72 -6.93
C LEU A 111 -7.10 8.36 -6.67
N THR A 112 -7.98 8.19 -7.65
CA THR A 112 -9.32 8.76 -7.69
C THR A 112 -10.31 7.69 -8.13
N ASN A 113 -11.55 7.80 -7.63
CA ASN A 113 -12.70 7.00 -8.06
C ASN A 113 -13.85 7.89 -8.52
N TYR A 114 -13.60 9.18 -8.81
CA TYR A 114 -14.64 10.17 -9.10
C TYR A 114 -15.50 9.78 -10.31
N SER A 115 -14.96 9.08 -11.31
CA SER A 115 -15.73 8.69 -12.49
C SER A 115 -16.85 7.68 -12.17
N LEU A 116 -16.73 6.93 -11.07
CA LEU A 116 -17.70 5.93 -10.61
C LEU A 116 -18.91 6.56 -9.91
N PHE A 117 -18.80 7.81 -9.46
CA PHE A 117 -19.87 8.52 -8.75
C PHE A 117 -20.62 9.48 -9.67
N ASP A 118 -21.92 9.65 -9.44
CA ASP A 118 -22.67 10.76 -9.98
C ASP A 118 -22.44 12.00 -9.09
N PRO A 119 -21.85 13.10 -9.63
CA PRO A 119 -21.61 14.33 -8.86
C PRO A 119 -22.88 14.98 -8.30
N LYS A 120 -24.04 14.72 -8.91
CA LYS A 120 -25.32 15.34 -8.49
C LYS A 120 -25.96 14.59 -7.34
N GLU A 121 -25.97 13.26 -7.43
CA GLU A 121 -26.64 12.39 -6.46
C GLU A 121 -25.69 11.93 -5.33
N TYR A 122 -24.38 12.16 -5.47
CA TYR A 122 -23.34 11.67 -4.57
C TYR A 122 -23.43 10.14 -4.33
N CYS A 123 -23.88 9.41 -5.34
CA CYS A 123 -24.10 7.96 -5.31
C CYS A 123 -23.29 7.27 -6.43
N LEU A 124 -23.15 5.94 -6.36
CA LEU A 124 -22.55 5.18 -7.46
C LEU A 124 -23.44 5.25 -8.70
N LYS A 125 -22.83 5.51 -9.86
CA LYS A 125 -23.54 5.42 -11.15
C LYS A 125 -24.14 4.03 -11.32
N LYS A 126 -25.26 3.92 -12.02
CA LYS A 126 -25.91 2.64 -12.37
C LYS A 126 -25.28 2.05 -13.63
N GLY A 127 -25.28 0.72 -13.75
CA GLY A 127 -24.75 0.01 -14.93
C GLY A 127 -23.22 -0.04 -15.02
N LEU A 128 -22.50 0.10 -13.90
CA LEU A 128 -21.05 -0.07 -13.85
C LEU A 128 -20.68 -1.55 -13.95
N GLU A 129 -20.07 -1.89 -15.07
CA GLU A 129 -19.50 -3.22 -15.36
C GLU A 129 -18.05 -3.33 -14.87
N ALA A 130 -17.73 -4.45 -14.19
CA ALA A 130 -16.36 -4.82 -13.84
C ALA A 130 -15.49 -4.99 -15.09
N THR A 131 -14.18 -4.79 -14.97
CA THR A 131 -13.17 -4.77 -16.04
C THR A 131 -13.26 -3.57 -16.97
N LYS A 132 -14.48 -3.12 -17.33
CA LYS A 132 -14.70 -1.97 -18.21
C LYS A 132 -14.59 -0.64 -17.47
N HIS A 133 -15.34 -0.47 -16.39
CA HIS A 133 -15.39 0.80 -15.66
C HIS A 133 -14.52 0.81 -14.41
N TYR A 134 -14.34 -0.36 -13.80
CA TYR A 134 -13.55 -0.51 -12.60
C TYR A 134 -12.88 -1.89 -12.54
N ARG A 135 -11.87 -2.03 -11.68
CA ARG A 135 -11.23 -3.29 -11.34
C ARG A 135 -11.15 -3.45 -9.83
N GLY A 136 -11.24 -4.68 -9.37
CA GLY A 136 -10.95 -5.04 -7.98
C GLY A 136 -9.47 -5.41 -7.85
N VAL A 137 -8.81 -4.86 -6.83
CA VAL A 137 -7.46 -5.22 -6.43
C VAL A 137 -7.46 -5.70 -4.98
N ASN A 138 -6.42 -6.45 -4.59
CA ASN A 138 -6.27 -6.86 -3.20
C ASN A 138 -5.84 -5.68 -2.30
N PRO A 139 -5.94 -5.82 -0.96
CA PRO A 139 -5.62 -4.73 -0.03
C PRO A 139 -4.19 -4.20 -0.16
N MET A 140 -3.22 -5.08 -0.41
CA MET A 140 -1.80 -4.72 -0.55
C MET A 140 -1.55 -3.85 -1.78
N VAL A 141 -2.10 -4.25 -2.93
CA VAL A 141 -1.99 -3.49 -4.18
C VAL A 141 -2.67 -2.12 -4.05
N TYR A 142 -3.84 -2.07 -3.40
CA TYR A 142 -4.51 -0.80 -3.12
C TYR A 142 -3.62 0.15 -2.29
N SER A 143 -3.03 -0.35 -1.20
CA SER A 143 -2.13 0.43 -0.36
C SER A 143 -0.88 0.91 -1.10
N LEU A 144 -0.32 0.10 -2.00
CA LEU A 144 0.82 0.52 -2.84
C LEU A 144 0.45 1.68 -3.77
N TYR A 145 -0.70 1.61 -4.45
CA TYR A 145 -1.13 2.72 -5.29
C TYR A 145 -1.39 4.00 -4.48
N ALA A 146 -2.03 3.86 -3.32
CA ALA A 146 -2.31 4.97 -2.43
C ALA A 146 -1.02 5.64 -1.91
N GLU A 147 0.02 4.87 -1.61
CA GLU A 147 1.30 5.41 -1.13
C GLU A 147 2.15 5.97 -2.28
N LEU A 148 2.20 5.30 -3.44
CA LEU A 148 2.99 5.73 -4.60
C LEU A 148 2.46 7.02 -5.23
N TYR A 149 1.15 7.19 -5.34
CA TYR A 149 0.54 8.31 -6.07
C TYR A 149 -0.26 9.25 -5.17
N GLY A 150 -0.44 8.89 -3.90
CA GLY A 150 -1.36 9.58 -3.01
C GLY A 150 -2.81 9.23 -3.30
N THR A 151 -3.71 9.74 -2.46
CA THR A 151 -5.16 9.69 -2.69
C THR A 151 -5.66 11.12 -2.81
N ALA A 152 -6.53 11.39 -3.80
CA ALA A 152 -7.16 12.72 -3.95
C ALA A 152 -8.23 12.98 -2.86
N GLY A 153 -8.02 12.48 -1.63
CA GLY A 153 -9.08 12.34 -0.63
C GLY A 153 -10.12 11.26 -0.97
N ALA A 154 -9.85 10.42 -1.98
CA ALA A 154 -10.70 9.32 -2.36
C ALA A 154 -10.78 8.29 -1.23
N LYS A 155 -12.00 7.96 -0.80
CA LYS A 155 -12.21 6.92 0.21
C LYS A 155 -12.15 5.53 -0.45
N PRO A 156 -11.54 4.52 0.20
CA PRO A 156 -11.54 3.16 -0.32
C PRO A 156 -12.96 2.64 -0.53
N ILE A 157 -13.20 1.99 -1.68
CA ILE A 157 -14.46 1.31 -1.98
C ILE A 157 -14.19 -0.20 -1.84
N ALA A 158 -14.56 -0.77 -0.70
CA ALA A 158 -14.32 -2.20 -0.42
C ALA A 158 -15.58 -3.04 -0.60
N ARG A 159 -15.43 -4.24 -1.18
CA ARG A 159 -16.50 -5.22 -1.41
C ARG A 159 -16.00 -6.65 -1.18
N TRP A 160 -16.84 -7.50 -0.59
CA TRP A 160 -16.53 -8.92 -0.41
C TRP A 160 -16.44 -9.67 -1.74
N THR A 161 -17.15 -9.19 -2.77
CA THR A 161 -17.14 -9.71 -4.14
C THR A 161 -16.67 -8.65 -5.11
N LEU A 162 -16.31 -9.04 -6.34
CA LEU A 162 -15.92 -8.07 -7.38
C LEU A 162 -17.08 -7.17 -7.85
N ASP A 163 -18.34 -7.48 -7.52
CA ASP A 163 -19.47 -6.61 -7.81
C ASP A 163 -19.47 -5.34 -6.94
N ILE A 164 -19.34 -4.17 -7.57
CA ILE A 164 -19.40 -2.85 -6.91
C ILE A 164 -20.74 -2.56 -6.22
N TYR A 165 -21.82 -3.21 -6.65
CA TYR A 165 -23.16 -3.07 -6.06
C TYR A 165 -23.42 -4.03 -4.90
N ALA A 166 -22.51 -4.96 -4.63
CA ALA A 166 -22.61 -5.85 -3.48
C ALA A 166 -22.58 -5.06 -2.14
N THR A 167 -22.94 -5.75 -1.06
CA THR A 167 -22.96 -5.18 0.29
C THR A 167 -21.60 -4.53 0.63
N PRO A 168 -21.58 -3.24 1.01
CA PRO A 168 -20.34 -2.57 1.36
C PRO A 168 -19.74 -3.18 2.62
N VAL A 169 -18.41 -3.25 2.67
CA VAL A 169 -17.69 -3.64 3.89
C VAL A 169 -17.78 -2.49 4.90
N MET A 170 -17.91 -2.83 6.19
CA MET A 170 -17.98 -1.84 7.26
C MET A 170 -16.66 -1.06 7.35
N ILE A 171 -16.75 0.24 7.65
CA ILE A 171 -15.57 1.12 7.66
C ILE A 171 -14.50 0.68 8.67
N ASP A 172 -14.91 0.09 9.80
CA ASP A 172 -13.98 -0.39 10.81
C ASP A 172 -13.23 -1.64 10.33
N ASP A 173 -13.91 -2.54 9.62
CA ASP A 173 -13.27 -3.70 8.99
C ASP A 173 -12.32 -3.26 7.87
N VAL A 174 -12.69 -2.25 7.07
CA VAL A 174 -11.81 -1.68 6.03
C VAL A 174 -10.52 -1.13 6.64
N ARG A 175 -10.62 -0.39 7.75
CA ARG A 175 -9.46 0.14 8.46
C ARG A 175 -8.57 -0.96 9.01
N GLU A 176 -9.16 -2.00 9.59
CA GLU A 176 -8.40 -3.13 10.11
C GLU A 176 -7.71 -3.92 9.00
N MET A 177 -8.41 -4.17 7.88
CA MET A 177 -7.84 -4.83 6.69
C MET A 177 -6.67 -4.06 6.08
N LEU A 178 -6.74 -2.72 6.04
CA LEU A 178 -5.70 -1.88 5.45
C LEU A 178 -4.53 -1.61 6.40
N ARG A 179 -4.67 -1.82 7.71
CA ARG A 179 -3.67 -1.43 8.71
C ARG A 179 -2.27 -2.03 8.45
N ALA A 180 -2.20 -3.34 8.21
CA ALA A 180 -0.93 -4.01 7.92
C ALA A 180 -0.43 -3.73 6.49
N PRO A 181 -1.28 -3.82 5.44
CA PRO A 181 -0.93 -3.41 4.08
C PRO A 181 -0.38 -1.99 3.94
N GLU A 182 -1.00 -0.99 4.56
CA GLU A 182 -0.55 0.41 4.52
C GLU A 182 0.83 0.59 5.13
N LEU A 183 1.07 -0.01 6.31
CA LEU A 183 2.37 0.06 6.95
C LEU A 183 3.46 -0.58 6.08
N LYS A 184 3.14 -1.74 5.47
CA LYS A 184 4.07 -2.45 4.60
C LYS A 184 4.33 -1.69 3.30
N ALA A 185 3.29 -1.14 2.68
CA ALA A 185 3.40 -0.33 1.47
C ALA A 185 4.29 0.90 1.72
N ARG A 186 4.13 1.57 2.86
CA ARG A 186 4.98 2.70 3.24
C ARG A 186 6.46 2.32 3.31
N VAL A 187 6.78 1.17 3.90
CA VAL A 187 8.18 0.70 3.98
C VAL A 187 8.74 0.44 2.58
N GLU A 188 8.03 -0.33 1.75
CA GLU A 188 8.51 -0.69 0.40
C GLU A 188 8.62 0.55 -0.52
N VAL A 189 7.69 1.49 -0.42
CA VAL A 189 7.75 2.76 -1.18
C VAL A 189 8.85 3.67 -0.65
N GLN A 190 9.10 3.71 0.66
CA GLN A 190 10.23 4.45 1.22
C GLN A 190 11.56 3.88 0.71
N GLU A 191 11.72 2.55 0.71
CA GLU A 191 12.91 1.89 0.17
C GLU A 191 13.10 2.13 -1.35
N LEU A 192 11.99 2.21 -2.10
CA LEU A 192 12.03 2.64 -3.50
C LEU A 192 12.48 4.10 -3.61
N ASN A 193 11.87 5.03 -2.86
CA ASN A 193 12.22 6.45 -2.89
C ASN A 193 13.68 6.68 -2.48
N ASP A 194 14.17 6.04 -1.43
CA ASP A 194 15.54 6.18 -0.95
C ASP A 194 16.58 5.79 -2.02
N ARG A 195 16.24 4.85 -2.91
CA ARG A 195 17.12 4.46 -4.03
C ARG A 195 17.18 5.49 -5.16
N TYR A 196 16.10 6.21 -5.41
CA TYR A 196 15.99 7.13 -6.56
C TYR A 196 16.10 8.61 -6.18
N ASP A 197 15.68 9.03 -4.99
CA ASP A 197 15.72 10.42 -4.52
C ASP A 197 17.14 10.90 -4.17
N VAL A 198 18.07 9.98 -3.87
CA VAL A 198 19.48 10.28 -3.62
C VAL A 198 20.18 10.82 -4.89
N VAL A 199 19.66 10.47 -6.07
CA VAL A 199 20.29 10.83 -7.35
C VAL A 199 19.87 12.22 -7.84
N GLU A 200 18.68 12.70 -7.45
CA GLU A 200 18.11 13.96 -7.95
C GLU A 200 18.47 15.21 -7.13
N ARG A 201 19.20 15.11 -6.01
CA ARG A 201 19.67 16.31 -5.33
C ARG A 201 20.91 16.83 -6.05
N PRO A 202 20.82 17.89 -6.90
CA PRO A 202 22.02 18.53 -7.40
C PRO A 202 22.85 18.92 -6.20
N ASP A 203 24.14 18.61 -6.25
CA ASP A 203 25.10 18.85 -5.19
C ASP A 203 25.12 20.34 -4.81
N ARG A 204 24.24 20.73 -3.90
CA ARG A 204 24.20 22.08 -3.32
C ARG A 204 25.44 22.34 -2.46
N SER A 205 26.32 21.35 -2.25
CA SER A 205 27.50 21.49 -1.40
C SER A 205 28.61 22.35 -2.00
N ARG A 206 28.54 22.73 -3.28
CA ARG A 206 29.62 23.51 -3.91
C ARG A 206 29.46 25.04 -3.90
N SER A 207 28.34 25.60 -3.47
CA SER A 207 28.16 27.07 -3.47
C SER A 207 27.48 27.68 -2.24
N GLU A 208 27.18 26.90 -1.20
CA GLU A 208 26.93 27.48 0.12
C GLU A 208 28.28 27.79 0.75
N GLY A 209 28.74 29.02 0.51
CA GLY A 209 29.98 29.54 1.03
C GLY A 209 30.15 29.24 2.52
N PHE A 210 31.38 28.91 2.88
CA PHE A 210 31.93 28.66 4.22
C PHE A 210 31.37 29.55 5.36
N LEU A 211 30.81 30.71 5.02
CA LEU A 211 30.27 31.71 5.94
C LEU A 211 29.03 31.26 6.74
N TYR A 212 28.22 30.32 6.26
CA TYR A 212 26.99 29.91 7.00
C TYR A 212 27.17 28.71 7.92
N ARG A 213 28.34 28.06 7.92
CA ARG A 213 28.61 26.85 8.71
C ARG A 213 29.24 27.12 10.09
N CYS A 214 29.43 28.40 10.45
CA CYS A 214 30.09 28.84 11.70
C CYS A 214 29.18 29.61 12.68
N CYS A 215 27.85 29.61 12.51
CA CYS A 215 26.95 30.35 13.43
C CYS A 215 26.13 29.49 14.40
N CYS A 216 26.12 28.16 14.27
CA CYS A 216 25.26 27.27 15.07
C CYS A 216 25.99 26.42 16.13
N ARG A 217 27.25 26.75 16.46
CA ARG A 217 27.96 26.16 17.61
C ARG A 217 28.36 27.15 18.70
N CYS A 218 27.86 28.38 18.62
CA CYS A 218 28.04 29.40 19.64
C CYS A 218 26.69 29.69 20.31
N GLU A 219 26.34 28.90 21.32
CA GLU A 219 25.28 29.24 22.29
C GLU A 219 25.57 30.58 23.02
N TYR A 220 26.75 31.18 22.79
CA TYR A 220 27.21 32.44 23.35
C TYR A 220 27.06 33.67 22.43
N LEU A 221 26.58 33.55 21.18
CA LEU A 221 26.54 34.70 20.27
C LEU A 221 25.30 35.60 20.41
N ILE A 222 24.21 35.07 20.97
CA ILE A 222 23.01 35.86 21.29
C ILE A 222 23.27 36.86 22.45
N PRO A 223 24.04 36.52 23.50
CA PRO A 223 24.47 37.49 24.52
C PRO A 223 25.39 38.61 24.02
N CYS A 224 26.28 38.35 23.05
CA CYS A 224 27.27 39.35 22.62
C CYS A 224 26.68 40.48 21.76
N LEU A 225 25.62 40.21 20.99
CA LEU A 225 24.93 41.24 20.20
C LEU A 225 24.07 42.17 21.06
N GLY A 226 23.62 41.70 22.23
CA GLY A 226 22.92 42.54 23.22
C GLY A 226 23.81 43.61 23.87
N PHE A 227 25.13 43.36 23.93
CA PHE A 227 26.10 44.30 24.50
C PHE A 227 26.48 45.43 23.52
N LEU A 228 26.50 45.15 22.21
CA LEU A 228 26.85 46.13 21.17
C LEU A 228 25.69 47.01 20.70
N LEU A 229 24.43 46.58 20.88
CA LEU A 229 23.24 47.29 20.41
C LEU A 229 22.38 47.92 21.52
N GLY A 230 22.86 47.90 22.77
CA GLY A 230 22.35 48.79 23.84
C GLY A 230 20.89 48.63 24.26
N LYS A 231 20.19 47.57 23.83
CA LYS A 231 18.84 47.23 24.28
C LYS A 231 18.66 45.72 24.32
N GLY A 232 19.04 45.12 25.44
CA GLY A 232 18.65 43.75 25.75
C GLY A 232 17.12 43.64 25.97
N PRO A 233 16.50 42.48 25.70
CA PRO A 233 15.11 42.24 26.06
C PRO A 233 14.99 42.20 27.60
N THR A 234 14.42 43.25 28.19
CA THR A 234 14.01 43.21 29.59
C THR A 234 12.71 42.42 29.67
N TYR A 235 12.81 41.13 30.01
CA TYR A 235 11.68 40.36 30.50
C TYR A 235 11.25 40.97 31.83
N ARG A 236 10.17 41.75 31.80
CA ARG A 236 9.49 42.25 32.98
C ARG A 236 8.76 41.06 33.60
N SER A 237 9.31 40.48 34.67
CA SER A 237 8.55 39.60 35.55
C SER A 237 7.63 40.48 36.37
N GLU A 238 6.33 40.49 36.05
CA GLU A 238 5.33 41.00 36.99
C GLU A 238 4.76 39.80 37.76
N MET A 239 4.88 39.95 39.07
CA MET A 239 4.54 39.01 40.13
C MET A 239 3.02 38.81 40.22
N ASP A 240 2.66 37.67 40.78
CA ASP A 240 1.35 37.27 41.25
C ASP A 240 0.63 38.36 42.07
N ASP A 241 -0.67 38.50 41.86
CA ASP A 241 -1.61 38.88 42.92
C ASP A 241 -2.97 38.20 42.67
N ASP A 242 -3.51 37.68 43.77
CA ASP A 242 -4.68 36.85 43.94
C ASP A 242 -5.99 37.41 43.33
N ASP A 243 -6.80 36.55 42.69
CA ASP A 243 -8.26 36.65 42.84
C ASP A 243 -9.01 35.34 42.47
N ASP A 244 -10.21 35.29 43.04
CA ASP A 244 -10.94 34.19 43.63
C ASP A 244 -11.82 33.37 42.64
N GLY A 245 -12.13 32.14 43.05
CA GLY A 245 -13.46 31.55 42.84
C GLY A 245 -13.84 30.99 41.46
N GLY A 246 -13.52 29.72 41.17
CA GLY A 246 -14.12 29.06 39.99
C GLY A 246 -14.08 27.54 39.82
N ALA A 247 -13.44 26.76 40.71
CA ALA A 247 -13.16 25.35 40.45
C ALA A 247 -13.93 24.33 41.32
N ARG A 248 -15.26 24.46 41.50
CA ARG A 248 -16.03 23.50 42.35
C ARG A 248 -17.31 22.87 41.80
N LYS A 249 -17.76 23.13 40.56
CA LYS A 249 -19.08 22.62 40.09
C LYS A 249 -19.11 21.52 39.02
N LYS A 250 -17.99 21.05 38.44
CA LYS A 250 -18.04 19.99 37.39
C LYS A 250 -17.59 18.57 37.81
N ARG A 251 -17.02 18.37 39.01
CA ARG A 251 -16.58 17.03 39.50
C ARG A 251 -17.67 16.19 40.20
N LYS A 252 -18.87 16.71 40.49
CA LYS A 252 -19.94 15.94 41.17
C LYS A 252 -20.90 15.15 40.25
N LYS A 253 -20.90 15.35 38.93
CA LYS A 253 -21.81 14.63 38.01
C LYS A 253 -21.28 13.30 37.45
N ARG A 254 -19.98 13.00 37.60
CA ARG A 254 -19.36 11.78 37.04
C ARG A 254 -19.32 10.57 37.99
N SER A 255 -19.63 10.75 39.28
CA SER A 255 -19.63 9.68 40.29
C SER A 255 -20.97 8.92 40.41
N LYS A 256 -22.11 9.53 40.08
CA LYS A 256 -23.44 8.88 40.22
C LYS A 256 -23.78 7.87 39.10
N ARG A 257 -23.06 7.87 37.96
CA ARG A 257 -23.32 6.93 36.85
C ARG A 257 -22.56 5.59 36.95
N LYS A 258 -21.51 5.50 37.78
CA LYS A 258 -20.75 4.25 38.00
C LYS A 258 -21.32 3.33 39.09
N LYS A 259 -22.25 3.79 39.93
CA LYS A 259 -22.88 2.95 40.99
C LYS A 259 -24.17 2.22 40.57
N LYS A 260 -24.74 2.49 39.38
CA LYS A 260 -26.00 1.83 38.93
C LYS A 260 -25.79 0.59 38.06
N LYS A 261 -24.56 0.27 37.63
CA LYS A 261 -24.29 -0.88 36.75
C LYS A 261 -23.56 -2.07 37.43
N LYS A 262 -23.42 -2.06 38.77
CA LYS A 262 -22.78 -3.12 39.55
C LYS A 262 -23.76 -3.84 40.50
N LYS A 263 -25.05 -3.88 40.19
CA LYS A 263 -26.09 -4.53 41.03
C LYS A 263 -27.12 -5.36 40.25
N ARG A 264 -26.73 -5.94 39.12
CA ARG A 264 -27.50 -6.99 38.45
C ARG A 264 -26.52 -8.01 37.89
N THR A 265 -26.89 -9.28 38.01
CA THR A 265 -26.24 -10.51 37.53
C THR A 265 -25.08 -11.06 38.39
N TYR A 266 -25.46 -11.68 39.52
CA TYR A 266 -24.86 -12.93 40.02
C TYR A 266 -25.94 -13.66 40.85
N GLY A 267 -26.08 -14.96 40.64
CA GLY A 267 -27.26 -15.80 40.92
C GLY A 267 -27.83 -16.22 39.56
N ASP A 268 -27.90 -17.48 39.18
CA ASP A 268 -27.86 -18.83 39.80
C ASP A 268 -27.09 -19.71 38.79
N ASP A 269 -26.19 -20.61 39.22
CA ASP A 269 -26.44 -22.01 39.61
C ASP A 269 -26.83 -22.91 38.43
N ASP A 270 -26.24 -24.12 38.48
CA ASP A 270 -26.67 -25.37 37.85
C ASP A 270 -26.42 -25.48 36.33
N ASP A 271 -25.94 -26.59 35.76
CA ASP A 271 -25.62 -27.92 36.26
C ASP A 271 -24.72 -28.59 35.21
N ASP A 272 -24.17 -29.73 35.61
CA ASP A 272 -23.60 -30.83 34.85
C ASP A 272 -24.07 -30.99 33.37
N ASP A 273 -23.16 -31.43 32.50
CA ASP A 273 -23.29 -32.77 31.91
C ASP A 273 -22.09 -33.12 31.02
N ASP A 274 -21.64 -34.35 31.26
CA ASP A 274 -20.62 -35.14 30.60
C ASP A 274 -20.99 -35.55 29.16
N ASP A 275 -20.08 -36.32 28.54
CA ASP A 275 -20.30 -37.22 27.38
C ASP A 275 -20.40 -36.55 25.99
N ASP A 276 -19.93 -37.13 24.88
CA ASP A 276 -19.30 -38.41 24.58
C ASP A 276 -18.54 -38.23 23.24
N SER A 277 -17.61 -39.15 23.01
CA SER A 277 -16.97 -39.56 21.77
C SER A 277 -17.75 -39.33 20.46
N SER A 278 -17.00 -39.04 19.39
CA SER A 278 -17.09 -39.86 18.18
C SER A 278 -15.88 -39.64 17.27
N SER A 279 -15.01 -40.64 17.27
CA SER A 279 -14.06 -40.95 16.20
C SER A 279 -14.83 -41.42 14.97
N GLY A 280 -14.74 -40.67 13.87
CA GLY A 280 -15.22 -41.10 12.56
C GLY A 280 -14.04 -41.32 11.62
N GLU A 281 -13.49 -42.53 11.64
CA GLU A 281 -12.69 -43.07 10.56
C GLU A 281 -13.64 -43.43 9.40
N ASP A 282 -13.47 -42.79 8.24
CA ASP A 282 -14.00 -43.25 6.96
C ASP A 282 -12.79 -43.64 6.11
N GLU A 283 -12.51 -44.93 6.12
CA GLU A 283 -11.78 -45.60 5.06
C GLU A 283 -12.84 -46.12 4.06
N SER A 284 -12.89 -45.52 2.88
CA SER A 284 -13.61 -46.09 1.73
C SER A 284 -12.68 -46.28 0.54
N GLU A 285 -11.98 -47.39 0.65
CA GLU A 285 -11.43 -48.22 -0.42
C GLU A 285 -12.39 -48.28 -1.63
N THR A 286 -12.00 -47.71 -2.77
CA THR A 286 -12.60 -48.07 -4.07
C THR A 286 -11.50 -48.44 -5.07
N ARG A 287 -11.20 -49.75 -5.05
CA ARG A 287 -10.68 -50.51 -6.18
C ARG A 287 -11.57 -50.29 -7.41
N GLY A 288 -10.95 -49.87 -8.51
CA GLY A 288 -11.56 -49.82 -9.83
C GLY A 288 -10.56 -50.19 -10.90
N LEU A 289 -10.21 -51.48 -10.96
CA LEU A 289 -9.68 -52.15 -12.14
C LEU A 289 -10.76 -52.18 -13.22
N LEU A 290 -10.35 -51.92 -14.48
CA LEU A 290 -10.83 -52.48 -15.76
C LEU A 290 -11.04 -51.40 -16.81
N GLY A 291 -10.38 -51.56 -17.96
CA GLY A 291 -10.75 -50.96 -19.24
C GLY A 291 -9.59 -50.33 -19.96
#